data_AF-A0A0E3DBK5-F1
#
_entry.id   AF-A0A0E3DBK5-F1
#
_cell.length_a   1.000
_cell.length_b   1.000
_cell.length_c   1.000
_cell.angle_alpha   90.00
_cell.angle_beta   90.00
_cell.angle_gamma   90.00
#
_symmetry.space_group_name_H-M   'P 1'
#
loop_
_entity.id
_entity.type
_entity.pdbx_description
1 polymer ?
#
loop_
_entity_poly.entity_id
_entity_poly.type
_entity_poly.pdbx_seq_one_letter_code
_entity_poly.pdbx_strand_id
1 'polypeptide(L)' 'MFNFRWLILRLAALYVFIGILIDIEIILLMSGFLLLHINFGLQAIISDYIHIKKIKFISSILVRISLIEMTRYFLELLV' A
#
# COMPACT_ATOMS: atom_id res chain seq x y z
N MET A 1 0.49 -25.94 -40.87
CA MET A 1 1.69 -25.87 -40.01
C MET A 1 1.47 -24.83 -38.94
N PHE A 2 1.64 -25.20 -37.68
CA PHE A 2 1.52 -24.26 -36.56
C PHE A 2 2.74 -23.31 -36.56
N ASN A 3 2.51 -22.00 -36.59
CA ASN A 3 3.60 -21.02 -36.58
C ASN A 3 4.00 -20.75 -35.12
N PHE A 4 4.97 -21.52 -34.62
CA PHE A 4 5.51 -21.36 -33.27
C PHE A 4 5.95 -19.93 -32.96
N ARG A 5 6.48 -19.21 -33.96
CA ARG A 5 6.92 -17.82 -33.81
C ARG A 5 5.76 -16.88 -33.47
N TRP A 6 4.59 -17.10 -34.08
CA TRP A 6 3.37 -16.33 -33.80
C TRP A 6 2.84 -16.62 -32.40
N LEU A 7 2.83 -17.90 -31.98
CA LEU A 7 2.40 -18.28 -30.63
C LEU A 7 3.31 -17.69 -29.55
N ILE A 8 4.63 -17.78 -29.74
CA ILE A 8 5.62 -17.24 -28.78
C ILE A 8 5.43 -15.72 -28.59
N LEU A 9 5.19 -14.97 -29.65
CA LEU A 9 4.93 -13.52 -29.56
C LEU A 9 3.66 -13.21 -28.74
N ARG A 10 2.60 -14.01 -28.89
CA ARG A 10 1.36 -13.84 -28.11
C ARG A 10 1.57 -14.19 -26.63
N LEU A 11 2.28 -15.29 -26.36
CA LEU A 11 2.61 -15.69 -24.99
C LEU A 11 3.50 -14.66 -24.30
N ALA A 12 4.51 -14.12 -24.99
CA ALA A 12 5.37 -13.08 -24.46
C ALA A 12 4.56 -11.84 -24.04
N ALA A 13 3.62 -11.39 -24.86
CA ALA A 13 2.74 -10.28 -24.51
C ALA A 13 1.86 -10.58 -23.28
N LEU A 14 1.32 -11.81 -23.17
CA LEU A 14 0.56 -12.23 -21.99
C LEU A 14 1.41 -12.26 -20.73
N TYR A 15 2.64 -12.77 -20.80
CA TYR A 15 3.56 -12.81 -19.65
C TYR A 15 3.98 -11.40 -19.20
N VAL A 16 4.23 -10.48 -20.13
CA VAL A 16 4.50 -9.08 -19.80
C VAL A 16 3.30 -8.46 -19.09
N PHE A 17 2.09 -8.68 -19.59
CA PHE A 17 0.87 -8.16 -18.97
C PHE A 17 0.65 -8.72 -17.56
N ILE A 18 0.85 -10.04 -17.38
CA ILE A 18 0.76 -10.68 -16.06
C ILE A 18 1.83 -10.15 -15.11
N GLY A 19 3.06 -9.93 -15.60
CA GLY A 19 4.15 -9.35 -14.81
C GLY A 19 3.76 -7.98 -14.26
N ILE A 20 3.22 -7.10 -15.10
CA ILE A 20 2.76 -5.76 -14.68
C ILE A 20 1.66 -5.86 -13.60
N LEU A 21 0.72 -6.79 -13.73
CA LEU A 21 -0.33 -6.98 -12.71
C LEU A 21 0.25 -7.44 -11.36
N ILE A 22 1.22 -8.36 -11.38
CA ILE A 22 1.90 -8.85 -10.18
C ILE A 22 2.70 -7.70 -9.53
N ASP A 23 3.39 -6.88 -10.32
CA ASP A 23 4.15 -5.74 -9.81
C ASP A 23 3.23 -4.74 -9.09
N ILE A 24 2.07 -4.43 -9.66
CA ILE A 24 1.06 -3.56 -9.04
C ILE A 24 0.56 -4.17 -7.73
N GLU A 25 0.25 -5.47 -7.72
CA GLU A 25 -0.21 -6.18 -6.52
C GLU A 25 0.83 -6.11 -5.40
N ILE A 26 2.11 -6.34 -5.71
CA ILE A 26 3.20 -6.25 -4.73
C ILE A 26 3.32 -4.84 -4.16
N ILE A 27 3.21 -3.80 -4.98
CA ILE A 27 3.28 -2.40 -4.52
C ILE A 27 2.11 -2.07 -3.59
N LEU A 28 0.89 -2.47 -3.94
CA LEU A 28 -0.30 -2.29 -3.10
C LEU A 28 -0.18 -3.06 -1.78
N LEU A 29 0.33 -4.29 -1.82
CA LEU A 29 0.55 -5.11 -0.63
C LEU A 29 1.55 -4.45 0.32
N MET A 30 2.71 -4.04 -0.20
CA MET A 30 3.77 -3.43 0.59
C MET A 30 3.35 -2.09 1.20
N SER A 31 2.70 -1.23 0.41
CA SER A 31 2.19 0.05 0.92
C SER A 31 1.12 -0.14 1.99
N GLY A 32 0.21 -1.10 1.81
CA GLY A 32 -0.79 -1.46 2.81
C GLY A 32 -0.17 -1.96 4.13
N PHE A 33 0.82 -2.85 4.05
CA PHE A 33 1.56 -3.32 5.23
C PHE A 33 2.30 -2.19 5.95
N LEU A 34 2.93 -1.28 5.20
CA LEU A 34 3.62 -0.13 5.77
C LEU A 34 2.65 0.77 6.54
N LEU A 35 1.50 1.12 5.93
CA LEU A 35 0.48 1.96 6.58
C LEU A 35 -0.08 1.31 7.84
N LEU A 36 -0.33 0.00 7.79
CA LEU A 36 -0.79 -0.77 8.95
C LEU A 36 0.26 -0.79 10.06
N HIS A 37 1.54 -1.01 9.72
CA HIS A 37 2.64 -0.98 10.66
C HIS A 37 2.77 0.40 11.33
N ILE A 38 2.72 1.48 10.54
CA ILE A 38 2.78 2.86 11.06
C ILE A 38 1.59 3.14 11.99
N ASN A 39 0.37 2.74 11.62
CA ASN A 39 -0.80 2.94 12.47
C ASN A 39 -0.63 2.25 13.82
N PHE A 40 -0.26 0.97 13.83
CA PHE A 40 -0.07 0.23 15.08
C PHE A 40 1.07 0.79 15.93
N GLY A 41 2.19 1.17 15.31
CA GLY A 41 3.31 1.81 16.00
C GLY A 41 2.90 3.12 16.67
N LEU A 42 2.17 3.98 15.97
CA LEU A 42 1.69 5.25 16.52
C LEU A 42 0.64 5.07 17.62
N GLN A 43 -0.28 4.10 17.46
CA GLN A 43 -1.26 3.81 18.52
C GLN A 43 -0.58 3.27 19.79
N ALA A 44 0.47 2.46 19.65
CA ALA A 44 1.27 1.98 20.79
C ALA A 44 1.98 3.15 21.50
N ILE A 45 2.60 4.06 20.76
CA ILE A 45 3.21 5.28 21.35
C ILE A 45 2.16 6.12 22.10
N ILE A 46 1.00 6.33 21.49
CA ILE A 46 -0.10 7.06 22.12
C ILE A 46 -0.59 6.34 23.38
N SER A 47 -0.69 5.01 23.36
CA SER A 47 -1.14 4.26 24.54
C SER A 47 -0.15 4.32 25.70
N ASP A 48 1.14 4.27 25.38
CA ASP A 48 2.20 4.09 26.36
C ASP A 48 2.58 5.43 27.01
N TYR A 49 2.58 6.52 26.24
CA TYR A 49 3.09 7.81 26.70
C TYR A 49 2.01 8.86 26.98
N ILE A 50 0.77 8.71 26.48
CA ILE A 50 -0.28 9.72 26.65
C ILE A 50 -1.37 9.24 27.61
N HIS A 51 -1.30 9.71 28.86
CA HIS A 51 -2.26 9.33 29.91
C HIS A 51 -3.45 10.28 30.06
N ILE A 52 -3.37 11.49 29.51
CA ILE A 52 -4.48 12.45 29.55
C ILE A 52 -5.48 12.09 28.45
N LYS A 53 -6.69 11.65 28.85
CA LYS A 53 -7.74 11.14 27.93
C LYS A 53 -8.05 12.09 26.76
N LYS A 54 -8.16 13.40 27.03
CA LYS A 54 -8.44 14.40 25.99
C LYS A 54 -7.33 14.48 24.94
N ILE A 55 -6.06 14.48 25.38
CA ILE A 55 -4.91 14.51 24.47
C ILE A 55 -4.84 13.21 23.68
N LYS A 56 -5.00 12.06 24.36
CA LYS A 56 -5.02 10.74 23.72
C LYS A 56 -6.04 10.67 22.58
N PHE A 57 -7.25 11.16 22.82
CA PHE A 57 -8.30 11.21 21.80
C PHE A 57 -7.94 12.10 20.60
N ILE A 58 -7.43 13.30 20.85
CA ILE A 58 -6.99 14.22 19.79
C ILE A 58 -5.85 13.60 18.99
N SER A 59 -4.85 13.01 19.64
CA SER A 59 -3.73 12.32 18.99
C SER A 59 -4.21 11.15 18.13
N SER A 60 -5.14 10.32 18.61
CA SER A 60 -5.71 9.23 17.80
C SER A 60 -6.47 9.73 16.56
N ILE A 61 -7.16 10.88 16.65
CA ILE A 61 -7.79 11.51 15.48
C ILE A 61 -6.73 11.98 14.49
N LEU A 62 -5.68 12.66 14.96
CA LEU A 62 -4.59 13.13 14.10
C LEU A 62 -3.87 11.99 13.39
N VAL A 63 -3.66 10.85 14.07
CA VAL A 63 -3.11 9.63 13.44
C VAL A 63 -4.02 9.11 12.33
N ARG A 64 -5.34 9.14 12.52
CA ARG A 64 -6.27 8.73 11.44
C ARG A 64 -6.20 9.67 10.24
N ILE A 65 -6.17 10.99 10.48
CA ILE A 65 -6.04 11.98 9.41
C ILE A 65 -4.70 11.81 8.68
N SER A 66 -3.60 11.62 9.40
CA SER A 66 -2.29 11.43 8.77
C SER A 66 -2.20 10.14 7.95
N LEU A 67 -2.85 9.05 8.37
CA LEU A 67 -2.93 7.82 7.59
C LEU A 67 -3.72 8.02 6.29
N ILE A 68 -4.81 8.81 6.31
CA ILE A 68 -5.57 9.15 5.10
C ILE A 68 -4.68 9.96 4.14
N GLU A 69 -3.97 10.98 4.63
CA GLU A 69 -3.05 11.77 3.81
C GLU A 69 -1.91 10.93 3.24
N MET A 70 -1.29 10.05 4.03
CA MET A 70 -0.26 9.14 3.54
C MET A 70 -0.80 8.21 2.46
N THR A 71 -2.02 7.69 2.62
CA THR A 71 -2.67 6.85 1.60
C THR A 71 -2.91 7.64 0.31
N ARG A 72 -3.34 8.91 0.41
CA ARG A 72 -3.49 9.79 -0.76
C ARG A 72 -2.16 9.96 -1.50
N TYR A 73 -1.07 10.26 -0.79
CA TYR A 73 0.25 10.39 -1.42
C TYR A 73 0.76 9.10 -2.05
N PHE A 74 0.49 7.93 -1.43
CA PHE A 74 0.81 6.64 -2.05
C PHE A 74 0.04 6.41 -3.35
N LEU A 75 -1.23 6.77 -3.40
CA LEU A 75 -2.04 6.67 -4.61
C LEU A 75 -1.58 7.67 -5.68
N GLU A 76 -1.18 8.88 -5.30
CA GLU A 76 -0.61 9.87 -6.24
C GLU A 76 0.71 9.40 -6.87
N LEU A 77 1.50 8.58 -6.17
CA LEU A 77 2.71 7.98 -6.76
C LEU A 77 2.42 6.87 -7.77
N LEU A 78 1.20 6.31 -7.77
CA LEU A 78 0.78 5.24 -8.68
C LEU A 78 0.12 5.76 -9.96
N VAL A 79 -0.28 7.04 -10.01
CA VAL A 79 -0.98 7.70 -11.12
C VAL A 79 -0.02 8.62 -11.87
#